data_AF-A0A930DJA6-F1
#
_entry.id   AF-A0A930DJA6-F1
#
_cell.length_a   1.000
_cell.length_b   1.000
_cell.length_c   1.000
_cell.angle_alpha   90.00
_cell.angle_beta   90.00
_cell.angle_gamma   90.00
#
_symmetry.space_group_name_H-M   'P 1'
#
loop_
_entity.id
_entity.type
_entity.pdbx_description
1 polymer ?
#
loop_
_entity_poly.entity_id
_entity_poly.type
_entity_poly.pdbx_seq_one_letter_code
_entity_poly.pdbx_strand_id
1 'polypeptide(L)'
;MKKNLIKLVLCGSMLSVLAACGNKATDTKTSAAQESIKESEKQSEKASEAASEKAVEKKEEAKDLAEVKTKTVYVGPEYVKELMDSGKDVVVLEAAWGKVEQDEAYNKAHIPGAFHVNTDDIEEEETWNFRTPEEIGKLLKSYGITKDTKVVCYGNSPENAADDRLATVLLWAGVEDVKNLSGGIDAWTKAGYETETKVNQPVATDKDFGVKIPAHPEYILSIDEVKEKQKDDPKFKLVSIRSKDEFLGKTSGYSYIDRAGEPLGAVWGHDTDDGSYNNPDGSIVSLDKLESYLEESGVSLEKNDVAFYCGTGWRASVPFLIAHENGYKNAYLYDGGWYVWQMDGENKVQLGEPGSSDYKEVLVKDLSTDKAKK
;
A
#
# COMPACT_ATOMS: atom_id res chain seq x y z
N MET A 1 -25.07 48.43 -31.79
CA MET A 1 -24.74 49.88 -31.84
C MET A 1 -23.42 50.09 -31.09
N LYS A 2 -22.57 51.04 -31.50
CA LYS A 2 -21.16 51.25 -31.07
C LYS A 2 -20.24 50.06 -31.48
N LYS A 3 -19.28 50.14 -32.43
CA LYS A 3 -18.11 51.04 -32.66
C LYS A 3 -17.12 51.02 -31.47
N ASN A 4 -15.79 50.83 -31.62
CA ASN A 4 -14.93 50.87 -32.83
C ASN A 4 -13.51 50.24 -32.61
N LEU A 5 -12.85 49.90 -33.74
CA LEU A 5 -11.39 49.87 -34.04
C LEU A 5 -10.37 48.97 -33.27
N ILE A 6 -9.95 47.91 -33.98
CA ILE A 6 -8.56 47.53 -34.38
C ILE A 6 -7.40 48.48 -33.96
N LYS A 7 -6.30 47.92 -33.44
CA LYS A 7 -4.95 48.10 -34.01
C LYS A 7 -3.90 47.06 -33.59
N LEU A 8 -3.30 46.43 -34.60
CA LEU A 8 -2.07 45.63 -34.57
C LEU A 8 -0.86 46.57 -34.42
N VAL A 9 0.19 46.19 -33.67
CA VAL A 9 1.48 46.92 -33.63
C VAL A 9 2.63 45.92 -33.80
N LEU A 10 3.40 46.10 -34.88
CA LEU A 10 4.67 45.39 -35.12
C LEU A 10 5.79 46.06 -34.31
N CYS A 11 6.79 45.26 -33.92
CA CYS A 11 8.09 45.78 -33.50
C CYS A 11 8.83 46.43 -34.68
N GLY A 12 9.50 47.56 -34.43
CA GLY A 12 10.41 48.17 -35.39
C GLY A 12 10.86 49.58 -35.01
N SER A 13 12.11 49.72 -34.60
CA SER A 13 12.81 51.02 -34.56
C SER A 13 14.31 50.85 -34.87
N MET A 14 14.68 51.18 -36.11
CA MET A 14 16.02 51.64 -36.48
C MET A 14 16.05 53.18 -36.58
N LEU A 15 17.25 53.73 -36.78
CA LEU A 15 17.70 55.13 -37.02
C LEU A 15 18.38 55.77 -35.78
N SER A 16 19.39 56.66 -35.87
CA SER A 16 20.39 57.03 -36.91
C SER A 16 21.34 58.11 -36.28
N VAL A 17 22.51 58.56 -36.79
CA VAL A 17 23.35 58.27 -37.98
C VAL A 17 24.77 58.88 -37.81
N LEU A 18 25.69 58.61 -38.76
CA LEU A 18 26.93 59.37 -39.09
C LEU A 18 28.21 59.22 -38.23
N ALA A 19 29.32 59.61 -38.87
CA ALA A 19 30.70 59.23 -38.54
C ALA A 19 31.66 60.45 -38.48
N ALA A 20 32.89 60.15 -38.06
CA ALA A 20 34.17 60.73 -38.51
C ALA A 20 35.03 61.48 -37.46
N CYS A 21 36.33 61.15 -37.52
CA CYS A 21 37.49 61.96 -37.14
C CYS A 21 37.67 62.43 -35.67
N GLY A 22 38.57 61.74 -34.96
CA GLY A 22 39.88 62.35 -34.69
C GLY A 22 40.17 62.92 -33.29
N ASN A 23 41.25 62.39 -32.71
CA ASN A 23 42.19 63.03 -31.77
C ASN A 23 41.84 63.06 -30.25
N LYS A 24 42.82 62.57 -29.46
CA LYS A 24 43.12 62.88 -28.05
C LYS A 24 41.97 62.90 -27.02
N ALA A 25 41.89 61.86 -26.18
CA ALA A 25 42.24 61.95 -24.75
C ALA A 25 42.16 60.58 -24.05
N THR A 26 42.97 60.46 -23.01
CA THR A 26 43.23 59.35 -22.09
C THR A 26 42.04 58.71 -21.36
N ASP A 27 42.18 57.40 -21.16
CA ASP A 27 41.82 56.57 -19.99
C ASP A 27 40.38 56.08 -19.70
N THR A 28 40.35 54.81 -19.26
CA THR A 28 39.26 54.07 -18.58
C THR A 28 37.99 53.74 -19.38
N LYS A 29 38.00 52.60 -20.10
CA LYS A 29 36.89 51.62 -20.22
C LYS A 29 37.26 50.42 -21.10
N THR A 30 37.89 49.38 -20.51
CA THR A 30 38.20 48.13 -21.24
C THR A 30 38.04 46.83 -20.43
N SER A 31 37.62 46.85 -19.16
CA SER A 31 37.35 45.59 -18.40
C SER A 31 35.89 45.11 -18.57
N ALA A 32 34.92 46.01 -18.43
CA ALA A 32 33.50 45.66 -18.32
C ALA A 32 32.89 44.93 -19.54
N ALA A 33 33.48 45.06 -20.74
CA ALA A 33 32.98 44.42 -21.96
C ALA A 33 33.52 43.00 -22.18
N GLN A 34 34.59 42.60 -21.49
CA GLN A 34 35.10 41.21 -21.53
C GLN A 34 34.56 40.37 -20.37
N GLU A 35 34.16 41.00 -19.26
CA GLU A 35 33.47 40.33 -18.16
C GLU A 35 32.04 39.92 -18.56
N SER A 36 31.27 40.81 -19.22
CA SER A 36 29.88 40.52 -19.61
C SER A 36 29.73 39.39 -20.65
N ILE A 37 30.70 39.21 -21.54
CA ILE A 37 30.69 38.11 -22.52
C ILE A 37 30.98 36.77 -21.81
N LYS A 38 32.02 36.72 -20.95
CA LYS A 38 32.30 35.51 -20.15
C LYS A 38 31.18 35.13 -19.21
N GLU A 39 30.44 36.10 -18.66
CA GLU A 39 29.34 35.84 -17.74
C GLU A 39 28.11 35.25 -18.46
N SER A 40 27.84 35.68 -19.70
CA SER A 40 26.76 35.14 -20.54
C SER A 40 27.07 33.75 -21.13
N GLU A 41 28.30 33.51 -21.58
CA GLU A 41 28.75 32.17 -22.00
C GLU A 41 28.64 31.17 -20.84
N LYS A 42 29.10 31.56 -19.64
CA LYS A 42 29.04 30.74 -18.43
C LYS A 42 27.61 30.50 -17.92
N GLN A 43 26.68 31.42 -18.16
CA GLN A 43 25.25 31.18 -17.90
C GLN A 43 24.63 30.23 -18.93
N SER A 44 25.04 30.30 -20.20
CA SER A 44 24.56 29.39 -21.25
C SER A 44 25.03 27.95 -21.04
N GLU A 45 26.30 27.73 -20.67
CA GLU A 45 26.82 26.40 -20.35
C GLU A 45 26.08 25.81 -19.14
N LYS A 46 25.90 26.60 -18.08
CA LYS A 46 25.20 26.14 -16.87
C LYS A 46 23.71 25.83 -17.09
N ALA A 47 23.05 26.53 -18.01
CA ALA A 47 21.69 26.22 -18.44
C ALA A 47 21.63 24.94 -19.30
N SER A 48 22.66 24.68 -20.11
CA SER A 48 22.80 23.44 -20.89
C SER A 48 23.07 22.23 -19.98
N GLU A 49 23.97 22.37 -19.01
CA GLU A 49 24.25 21.33 -18.01
C GLU A 49 22.99 21.00 -17.21
N ALA A 50 22.32 21.99 -16.61
CA ALA A 50 21.09 21.78 -15.85
C ALA A 50 19.92 21.22 -16.69
N ALA A 51 19.87 21.49 -18.00
CA ALA A 51 18.91 20.87 -18.91
C ALA A 51 19.28 19.42 -19.25
N SER A 52 20.58 19.10 -19.31
CA SER A 52 21.08 17.74 -19.51
C SER A 52 20.91 16.88 -18.26
N GLU A 53 21.18 17.42 -17.07
CA GLU A 53 20.95 16.77 -15.77
C GLU A 53 19.47 16.44 -15.60
N LYS A 54 18.56 17.39 -15.82
CA LYS A 54 17.10 17.12 -15.80
C LYS A 54 16.62 16.14 -16.85
N ALA A 55 17.34 15.99 -17.97
CA ALA A 55 17.02 14.99 -18.99
C ALA A 55 17.64 13.61 -18.70
N VAL A 56 18.62 13.54 -17.78
CA VAL A 56 19.16 12.31 -17.20
C VAL A 56 18.30 11.88 -16.02
N GLU A 57 17.97 12.79 -15.08
CA GLU A 57 16.99 12.56 -13.99
C GLU A 57 15.68 12.00 -14.56
N LYS A 58 15.05 12.67 -15.53
CA LYS A 58 13.83 12.14 -16.18
C LYS A 58 14.01 10.82 -16.92
N LYS A 59 15.24 10.44 -17.30
CA LYS A 59 15.52 9.14 -17.91
C LYS A 59 15.84 8.06 -16.89
N GLU A 60 16.31 8.42 -15.71
CA GLU A 60 16.49 7.53 -14.58
C GLU A 60 15.16 7.32 -13.85
N GLU A 61 14.35 8.36 -13.62
CA GLU A 61 12.94 8.26 -13.18
C GLU A 61 12.13 7.37 -14.15
N ALA A 62 12.21 7.60 -15.46
CA ALA A 62 11.54 6.75 -16.46
C ALA A 62 12.13 5.32 -16.57
N LYS A 63 13.28 5.06 -15.95
CA LYS A 63 13.88 3.73 -15.81
C LYS A 63 13.41 3.06 -14.53
N ASP A 64 13.38 3.77 -13.41
CA ASP A 64 12.82 3.31 -12.13
C ASP A 64 11.33 2.98 -12.30
N LEU A 65 10.57 3.79 -13.05
CA LEU A 65 9.16 3.48 -13.40
C LEU A 65 9.01 2.19 -14.24
N ALA A 66 10.03 1.83 -15.03
CA ALA A 66 10.08 0.58 -15.79
C ALA A 66 10.68 -0.60 -14.98
N GLU A 67 11.33 -0.31 -13.85
CA GLU A 67 11.99 -1.26 -12.95
C GLU A 67 11.37 -1.23 -11.53
N VAL A 68 10.12 -0.73 -11.41
CA VAL A 68 9.19 -1.13 -10.37
C VAL A 68 9.16 -2.65 -10.40
N LYS A 69 9.85 -3.25 -9.44
CA LYS A 69 10.07 -4.70 -9.38
C LYS A 69 8.69 -5.35 -9.45
N THR A 70 8.56 -6.49 -10.13
CA THR A 70 7.27 -7.21 -10.18
C THR A 70 6.69 -7.47 -8.79
N LYS A 71 7.55 -7.53 -7.76
CA LYS A 71 7.22 -7.64 -6.35
C LYS A 71 6.71 -6.36 -5.66
N THR A 72 6.99 -5.16 -6.15
CA THR A 72 6.52 -3.92 -5.51
C THR A 72 5.00 -3.94 -5.47
N VAL A 73 4.42 -3.83 -4.28
CA VAL A 73 2.96 -3.81 -4.09
C VAL A 73 2.51 -2.37 -3.88
N TYR A 74 3.08 -1.67 -2.90
CA TYR A 74 2.66 -0.32 -2.57
C TYR A 74 3.14 0.70 -3.60
N VAL A 75 2.21 1.51 -4.10
CA VAL A 75 2.48 2.54 -5.10
C VAL A 75 1.76 3.86 -4.77
N GLY A 76 2.36 4.96 -5.21
CA GLY A 76 1.75 6.30 -5.11
C GLY A 76 0.68 6.55 -6.20
N PRO A 77 -0.17 7.58 -6.01
CA PRO A 77 -1.25 7.90 -6.93
C PRO A 77 -0.74 8.28 -8.34
N GLU A 78 0.45 8.88 -8.45
CA GLU A 78 1.09 9.20 -9.73
C GLU A 78 1.33 7.94 -10.58
N TYR A 79 1.85 6.88 -9.98
CA TYR A 79 2.10 5.60 -10.66
C TYR A 79 0.78 4.97 -11.13
N VAL A 80 -0.25 4.99 -10.29
CA VAL A 80 -1.58 4.48 -10.66
C VAL A 80 -2.15 5.27 -11.84
N LYS A 81 -2.02 6.61 -11.82
CA LYS A 81 -2.48 7.47 -12.91
C LYS A 81 -1.75 7.19 -14.22
N GLU A 82 -0.41 7.08 -14.19
CA GLU A 82 0.40 6.75 -15.36
C GLU A 82 0.11 5.34 -15.90
N LEU A 83 -0.12 4.37 -15.01
CA LEU A 83 -0.48 3.00 -15.37
C LEU A 83 -1.84 2.97 -16.09
N MET A 84 -2.85 3.69 -15.60
CA MET A 84 -4.16 3.84 -16.24
C MET A 84 -4.05 4.57 -17.60
N ASP A 85 -3.25 5.65 -17.67
CA ASP A 85 -3.06 6.42 -18.90
C ASP A 85 -2.20 5.70 -19.96
N SER A 86 -1.51 4.62 -19.59
CA SER A 86 -0.60 3.88 -20.48
C SER A 86 -1.31 3.12 -21.62
N GLY A 87 -2.64 3.06 -21.61
CA GLY A 87 -3.44 2.33 -22.60
C GLY A 87 -3.33 0.81 -22.51
N LYS A 88 -2.79 0.28 -21.39
CA LYS A 88 -2.83 -1.14 -21.03
C LYS A 88 -4.16 -1.46 -20.35
N ASP A 89 -4.61 -2.70 -20.47
CA ASP A 89 -5.72 -3.20 -19.65
C ASP A 89 -5.28 -3.29 -18.18
N VAL A 90 -5.97 -2.56 -17.30
CA VAL A 90 -5.72 -2.49 -15.86
C VAL A 90 -7.08 -2.61 -15.17
N VAL A 91 -7.17 -3.48 -14.17
CA VAL A 91 -8.35 -3.63 -13.32
C VAL A 91 -8.09 -2.86 -12.02
N VAL A 92 -8.89 -1.83 -11.76
CA VAL A 92 -8.81 -1.05 -10.51
C VAL A 92 -9.95 -1.51 -9.60
N LEU A 93 -9.64 -1.80 -8.32
CA LEU A 93 -10.56 -2.37 -7.35
C LEU A 93 -10.58 -1.51 -6.08
N GLU A 94 -11.74 -0.94 -5.74
CA GLU A 94 -11.98 -0.42 -4.38
C GLU A 94 -12.39 -1.59 -3.49
N ALA A 95 -11.70 -1.80 -2.37
CA ALA A 95 -12.04 -2.85 -1.43
C ALA A 95 -12.74 -2.27 -0.20
N ALA A 96 -13.93 -2.78 0.11
CA ALA A 96 -14.72 -2.34 1.26
C ALA A 96 -15.54 -3.50 1.85
N TRP A 97 -16.02 -3.32 3.08
CA TRP A 97 -16.97 -4.24 3.68
C TRP A 97 -18.41 -3.89 3.30
N GLY A 98 -19.18 -4.91 2.91
CA GLY A 98 -20.58 -4.79 2.50
C GLY A 98 -20.74 -4.68 0.99
N LYS A 99 -21.99 -4.64 0.53
CA LYS A 99 -22.28 -4.57 -0.91
C LYS A 99 -22.10 -3.15 -1.44
N VAL A 100 -21.94 -3.02 -2.75
CA VAL A 100 -21.78 -1.72 -3.42
C VAL A 100 -22.94 -0.75 -3.15
N GLU A 101 -24.16 -1.22 -2.84
CA GLU A 101 -25.27 -0.33 -2.44
C GLU A 101 -25.17 0.21 -1.00
N GLN A 102 -24.22 -0.30 -0.20
CA GLN A 102 -23.99 0.01 1.21
C GLN A 102 -22.68 0.78 1.43
N ASP A 103 -21.75 0.74 0.48
CA ASP A 103 -20.51 1.52 0.54
C ASP A 103 -20.76 3.00 0.21
N GLU A 104 -20.88 3.83 1.25
CA GLU A 104 -21.04 5.28 1.11
C GLU A 104 -19.79 5.97 0.52
N ALA A 105 -18.60 5.37 0.61
CA ALA A 105 -17.36 5.95 0.08
C ALA A 105 -17.31 5.84 -1.44
N TYR A 106 -17.34 4.60 -1.97
CA TYR A 106 -17.36 4.35 -3.41
C TYR A 106 -18.50 5.11 -4.11
N ASN A 107 -19.72 5.10 -3.56
CA ASN A 107 -20.85 5.81 -4.16
C ASN A 107 -20.71 7.35 -4.14
N LYS A 108 -19.92 7.90 -3.22
CA LYS A 108 -19.68 9.34 -3.11
C LYS A 108 -18.57 9.80 -4.05
N ALA A 109 -17.48 9.04 -4.16
CA ALA A 109 -16.38 9.27 -5.11
C ALA A 109 -15.43 8.06 -5.15
N HIS A 110 -15.23 7.47 -6.33
CA HIS A 110 -14.24 6.41 -6.58
C HIS A 110 -13.27 6.78 -7.71
N ILE A 111 -12.18 6.03 -7.86
CA ILE A 111 -11.22 6.17 -8.97
C ILE A 111 -11.94 5.82 -10.29
N PRO A 112 -11.78 6.61 -11.37
CA PRO A 112 -12.48 6.37 -12.63
C PRO A 112 -12.20 4.98 -13.22
N GLY A 113 -13.26 4.23 -13.51
CA GLY A 113 -13.21 2.86 -14.01
C GLY A 113 -13.02 1.78 -12.92
N ALA A 114 -12.86 2.15 -11.64
CA ALA A 114 -12.73 1.17 -10.56
C ALA A 114 -14.02 0.38 -10.35
N PHE A 115 -13.87 -0.89 -9.95
CA PHE A 115 -14.96 -1.74 -9.48
C PHE A 115 -14.91 -1.87 -7.96
N HIS A 116 -16.06 -1.80 -7.29
CA HIS A 116 -16.18 -2.14 -5.88
C HIS A 116 -16.08 -3.66 -5.66
N VAL A 117 -15.27 -4.11 -4.71
CA VAL A 117 -15.16 -5.50 -4.23
C VAL A 117 -15.66 -5.57 -2.78
N ASN A 118 -16.68 -6.38 -2.53
CA ASN A 118 -17.09 -6.70 -1.16
C ASN A 118 -16.09 -7.70 -0.56
N THR A 119 -15.55 -7.41 0.63
CA THR A 119 -14.70 -8.36 1.35
C THR A 119 -15.41 -9.65 1.75
N ASP A 120 -16.74 -9.66 1.93
CA ASP A 120 -17.49 -10.92 2.15
C ASP A 120 -17.40 -11.89 0.94
N ASP A 121 -17.04 -11.40 -0.26
CA ASP A 121 -16.85 -12.24 -1.45
C ASP A 121 -15.48 -12.92 -1.49
N ILE A 122 -14.51 -12.48 -0.66
CA ILE A 122 -13.19 -13.13 -0.49
C ILE A 122 -13.05 -13.90 0.82
N GLU A 123 -13.91 -13.64 1.81
CA GLU A 123 -13.89 -14.28 3.14
C GLU A 123 -15.11 -15.17 3.38
N GLU A 124 -14.95 -16.26 4.13
CA GLU A 124 -16.05 -17.13 4.53
C GLU A 124 -16.65 -16.75 5.90
N GLU A 125 -17.93 -17.08 6.12
CA GLU A 125 -18.74 -16.52 7.22
C GLU A 125 -18.47 -17.13 8.61
N GLU A 126 -17.85 -18.32 8.70
CA GLU A 126 -17.68 -19.05 9.97
C GLU A 126 -16.41 -18.61 10.71
N THR A 127 -15.32 -18.31 9.99
CA THR A 127 -14.04 -17.93 10.58
C THR A 127 -13.39 -16.66 10.00
N TRP A 128 -13.99 -16.02 8.99
CA TRP A 128 -13.42 -14.89 8.22
C TRP A 128 -12.10 -15.21 7.53
N ASN A 129 -11.81 -16.51 7.32
CA ASN A 129 -10.68 -16.97 6.53
C ASN A 129 -10.95 -16.74 5.03
N PHE A 130 -9.92 -16.84 4.21
CA PHE A 130 -10.06 -16.87 2.75
C PHE A 130 -11.07 -17.95 2.32
N ARG A 131 -11.97 -17.58 1.40
CA ARG A 131 -12.84 -18.53 0.69
C ARG A 131 -12.03 -19.57 -0.07
N THR A 132 -12.70 -20.66 -0.43
CA THR A 132 -12.04 -21.77 -1.14
C THR A 132 -11.40 -21.33 -2.46
N PRO A 133 -10.34 -22.01 -2.93
CA PRO A 133 -9.71 -21.74 -4.23
C PRO A 133 -10.71 -21.72 -5.40
N GLU A 134 -11.75 -22.55 -5.33
CA GLU A 134 -12.84 -22.62 -6.31
C GLU A 134 -13.83 -21.45 -6.23
N GLU A 135 -14.01 -20.82 -5.07
CA GLU A 135 -14.80 -19.59 -4.89
C GLU A 135 -14.01 -18.37 -5.36
N ILE A 136 -12.77 -18.21 -4.88
CA ILE A 136 -11.86 -17.14 -5.32
C ILE A 136 -11.66 -17.19 -6.83
N GLY A 137 -11.46 -18.38 -7.43
CA GLY A 137 -11.36 -18.53 -8.88
C GLY A 137 -12.61 -18.10 -9.66
N LYS A 138 -13.81 -18.25 -9.09
CA LYS A 138 -15.06 -17.73 -9.70
C LYS A 138 -15.16 -16.22 -9.56
N LEU A 139 -14.74 -15.66 -8.42
CA LEU A 139 -14.71 -14.23 -8.19
C LEU A 139 -13.75 -13.55 -9.16
N LEU A 140 -12.48 -13.98 -9.22
CA LEU A 140 -11.51 -13.40 -10.14
C LEU A 140 -12.00 -13.49 -11.60
N LYS A 141 -12.64 -14.60 -11.98
CA LYS A 141 -13.26 -14.74 -13.30
C LYS A 141 -14.41 -13.75 -13.56
N SER A 142 -15.25 -13.45 -12.57
CA SER A 142 -16.33 -12.45 -12.73
C SER A 142 -15.82 -11.02 -12.83
N TYR A 143 -14.67 -10.71 -12.21
CA TYR A 143 -13.96 -9.44 -12.35
C TYR A 143 -13.06 -9.34 -13.60
N GLY A 144 -13.04 -10.38 -14.45
CA GLY A 144 -12.21 -10.42 -15.66
C GLY A 144 -10.72 -10.67 -15.40
N ILE A 145 -10.36 -11.04 -14.17
CA ILE A 145 -8.99 -11.20 -13.68
C ILE A 145 -8.46 -12.60 -14.04
N THR A 146 -7.23 -12.61 -14.54
CA THR A 146 -6.38 -13.78 -14.80
C THR A 146 -5.02 -13.55 -14.15
N LYS A 147 -4.14 -14.56 -14.11
CA LYS A 147 -2.78 -14.40 -13.56
C LYS A 147 -2.00 -13.23 -14.18
N ASP A 148 -2.25 -12.96 -15.46
CA ASP A 148 -1.55 -11.95 -16.28
C ASP A 148 -2.21 -10.56 -16.22
N THR A 149 -3.34 -10.44 -15.50
CA THR A 149 -4.06 -9.17 -15.35
C THR A 149 -3.34 -8.26 -14.39
N LYS A 150 -3.15 -6.99 -14.78
CA LYS A 150 -2.65 -5.95 -13.87
C LYS A 150 -3.78 -5.48 -12.97
N VAL A 151 -3.60 -5.58 -11.66
CA VAL A 151 -4.62 -5.22 -10.67
C VAL A 151 -4.08 -4.14 -9.74
N VAL A 152 -4.86 -3.07 -9.55
CA VAL A 152 -4.61 -2.03 -8.54
C VAL A 152 -5.74 -2.07 -7.52
N CYS A 153 -5.42 -2.44 -6.28
CA CYS A 153 -6.32 -2.31 -5.13
C CYS A 153 -6.21 -0.90 -4.53
N TYR A 154 -7.25 -0.44 -3.83
CA TYR A 154 -7.20 0.69 -2.92
C TYR A 154 -8.35 0.67 -1.90
N GLY A 155 -8.09 1.19 -0.70
CA GLY A 155 -9.07 1.34 0.37
C GLY A 155 -9.72 2.73 0.41
N ASN A 156 -10.84 2.81 1.14
CA ASN A 156 -11.60 4.05 1.34
C ASN A 156 -11.03 4.99 2.43
N SER A 157 -10.07 4.52 3.24
CA SER A 157 -9.26 5.35 4.14
C SER A 157 -7.86 4.74 4.33
N PRO A 158 -6.83 5.53 4.70
CA PRO A 158 -5.46 5.04 4.85
C PRO A 158 -5.27 3.90 5.86
N GLU A 159 -6.05 3.88 6.94
CA GLU A 159 -5.89 2.94 8.07
C GLU A 159 -6.71 1.65 7.90
N ASN A 160 -7.54 1.54 6.85
CA ASN A 160 -8.46 0.42 6.65
C ASN A 160 -7.91 -0.61 5.67
N ALA A 161 -7.32 -1.69 6.19
CA ALA A 161 -6.61 -2.75 5.46
C ALA A 161 -7.48 -3.69 4.59
N ALA A 162 -8.65 -3.25 4.11
CA ALA A 162 -9.55 -4.03 3.24
C ALA A 162 -8.90 -4.36 1.88
N ASP A 163 -8.15 -3.40 1.35
CA ASP A 163 -7.40 -3.46 0.10
C ASP A 163 -6.11 -4.26 0.22
N ASP A 164 -5.41 -4.17 1.35
CA ASP A 164 -4.28 -5.03 1.69
C ASP A 164 -4.70 -6.50 1.81
N ARG A 165 -5.87 -6.74 2.40
CA ARG A 165 -6.47 -8.07 2.49
C ARG A 165 -6.80 -8.63 1.10
N LEU A 166 -7.42 -7.83 0.24
CA LEU A 166 -7.70 -8.19 -1.16
C LEU A 166 -6.41 -8.42 -1.97
N ALA A 167 -5.41 -7.55 -1.85
CA ALA A 167 -4.12 -7.69 -2.51
C ALA A 167 -3.42 -8.99 -2.09
N THR A 168 -3.52 -9.38 -0.81
CA THR A 168 -2.99 -10.65 -0.30
C THR A 168 -3.72 -11.86 -0.91
N VAL A 169 -5.06 -11.82 -1.05
CA VAL A 169 -5.83 -12.86 -1.76
C VAL A 169 -5.40 -13.00 -3.22
N LEU A 170 -5.20 -11.87 -3.91
CA LEU A 170 -4.80 -11.86 -5.33
C LEU A 170 -3.40 -12.48 -5.51
N LEU A 171 -2.45 -12.14 -4.65
CA LEU A 171 -1.10 -12.72 -4.64
C LEU A 171 -1.13 -14.22 -4.29
N TRP A 172 -1.90 -14.63 -3.28
CA TRP A 172 -2.11 -16.04 -2.91
C TRP A 172 -2.70 -16.86 -4.06
N ALA A 173 -3.71 -16.29 -4.75
CA ALA A 173 -4.34 -16.93 -5.90
C ALA A 173 -3.38 -17.09 -7.08
N GLY A 174 -2.46 -16.14 -7.28
CA GLY A 174 -1.42 -16.17 -8.31
C GLY A 174 -1.52 -15.09 -9.37
N VAL A 175 -2.08 -13.92 -9.05
CA VAL A 175 -1.99 -12.73 -9.91
C VAL A 175 -0.56 -12.19 -9.85
N GLU A 176 0.11 -12.08 -11.00
CA GLU A 176 1.54 -11.78 -11.09
C GLU A 176 1.87 -10.28 -10.95
N ASP A 177 0.89 -9.40 -11.14
CA ASP A 177 1.05 -7.95 -11.06
C ASP A 177 -0.08 -7.29 -10.26
N VAL A 178 0.00 -7.45 -8.94
CA VAL A 178 -0.84 -6.79 -7.94
C VAL A 178 -0.14 -5.53 -7.44
N LYS A 179 -0.89 -4.44 -7.30
CA LYS A 179 -0.45 -3.16 -6.73
C LYS A 179 -1.50 -2.71 -5.72
N ASN A 180 -1.10 -2.02 -4.65
CA ASN A 180 -2.02 -1.37 -3.73
C ASN A 180 -1.69 0.14 -3.64
N LEU A 181 -2.72 0.99 -3.75
CA LEU A 181 -2.55 2.45 -3.70
C LEU A 181 -2.33 2.90 -2.25
N SER A 182 -1.09 3.26 -1.96
CA SER A 182 -0.67 3.70 -0.64
C SER A 182 -1.39 4.99 -0.23
N GLY A 183 -2.20 4.93 0.83
CA GLY A 183 -3.06 6.04 1.29
C GLY A 183 -4.41 6.15 0.57
N GLY A 184 -4.80 5.16 -0.24
CA GLY A 184 -6.16 4.98 -0.77
C GLY A 184 -6.72 6.14 -1.59
N ILE A 185 -8.03 6.32 -1.54
CA ILE A 185 -8.76 7.40 -2.24
C ILE A 185 -8.35 8.80 -1.78
N ASP A 186 -7.89 8.94 -0.53
CA ASP A 186 -7.39 10.21 0.01
C ASP A 186 -6.08 10.63 -0.67
N ALA A 187 -5.15 9.71 -0.92
CA ALA A 187 -3.94 9.98 -1.70
C ALA A 187 -4.28 10.40 -3.15
N TRP A 188 -5.20 9.68 -3.79
CA TRP A 188 -5.66 9.99 -5.16
C TRP A 188 -6.26 11.40 -5.30
N THR A 189 -7.18 11.76 -4.40
CA THR A 189 -7.84 13.07 -4.43
C THR A 189 -6.92 14.21 -4.02
N LYS A 190 -5.99 13.97 -3.09
CA LYS A 190 -4.94 14.93 -2.68
C LYS A 190 -3.92 15.21 -3.80
N ALA A 191 -3.63 14.24 -4.66
CA ALA A 191 -2.85 14.43 -5.89
C ALA A 191 -3.61 15.24 -6.97
N GLY A 192 -4.91 15.53 -6.76
CA GLY A 192 -5.73 16.35 -7.65
C GLY A 192 -6.29 15.60 -8.86
N TYR A 193 -6.34 14.27 -8.81
CA TYR A 193 -6.91 13.45 -9.88
C TYR A 193 -8.43 13.38 -9.82
N GLU A 194 -9.05 13.19 -10.99
CA GLU A 194 -10.51 13.12 -11.13
C GLU A 194 -11.06 11.85 -10.46
N THR A 195 -12.30 11.96 -9.96
CA THR A 195 -13.08 10.83 -9.43
C THR A 195 -14.42 10.75 -10.14
N GLU A 196 -15.09 9.61 -10.06
CA GLU A 196 -16.46 9.44 -10.56
C GLU A 196 -17.40 8.90 -9.48
N THR A 197 -18.70 8.90 -9.79
CA THR A 197 -19.78 8.44 -8.89
C THR A 197 -20.68 7.40 -9.55
N LYS A 198 -20.39 7.03 -10.79
CA LYS A 198 -21.19 6.10 -11.59
C LYS A 198 -20.67 4.69 -11.32
N VAL A 199 -21.38 3.94 -10.47
CA VAL A 199 -21.12 2.52 -10.18
C VAL A 199 -20.75 1.75 -11.46
N ASN A 200 -19.51 1.29 -11.53
CA ASN A 200 -19.06 0.37 -12.56
C ASN A 200 -19.44 -1.08 -12.23
N GLN A 201 -19.57 -1.89 -13.27
CA GLN A 201 -19.89 -3.31 -13.15
C GLN A 201 -18.78 -4.10 -13.86
N PRO A 202 -18.17 -5.10 -13.19
CA PRO A 202 -17.12 -5.90 -13.80
C PRO A 202 -17.63 -6.69 -15.01
N VAL A 203 -16.72 -6.99 -15.93
CA VAL A 203 -17.00 -7.83 -17.11
C VAL A 203 -16.27 -9.16 -16.95
N ALA A 204 -17.05 -10.23 -16.80
CA ALA A 204 -16.50 -11.57 -16.67
C ALA A 204 -15.68 -11.96 -17.91
N THR A 205 -14.55 -12.65 -17.68
CA THR A 205 -13.71 -13.21 -18.75
C THR A 205 -14.07 -14.66 -18.99
N ASP A 206 -14.05 -15.14 -20.24
CA ASP A 206 -14.18 -16.57 -20.54
C ASP A 206 -12.85 -17.34 -20.36
N LYS A 207 -11.72 -16.63 -20.30
CA LYS A 207 -10.37 -17.20 -20.16
C LYS A 207 -10.24 -18.06 -18.91
N ASP A 208 -9.35 -19.05 -18.96
CA ASP A 208 -8.82 -19.71 -17.77
C ASP A 208 -7.92 -18.75 -16.98
N PHE A 209 -7.82 -18.94 -15.67
CA PHE A 209 -6.97 -18.09 -14.82
C PHE A 209 -5.48 -18.16 -15.18
N GLY A 210 -5.03 -19.30 -15.73
CA GLY A 210 -3.68 -19.51 -16.27
C GLY A 210 -2.73 -20.30 -15.36
N VAL A 211 -3.02 -20.37 -14.05
CA VAL A 211 -2.36 -21.26 -13.07
C VAL A 211 -3.40 -21.94 -12.19
N LYS A 212 -2.98 -22.94 -11.41
CA LYS A 212 -3.80 -23.51 -10.33
C LYS A 212 -3.91 -22.49 -9.20
N ILE A 213 -5.12 -22.28 -8.68
CA ILE A 213 -5.37 -21.53 -7.45
C ILE A 213 -5.32 -22.52 -6.25
N PRO A 214 -4.68 -22.16 -5.13
CA PRO A 214 -3.74 -21.05 -5.00
C PRO A 214 -2.42 -21.40 -5.70
N ALA A 215 -1.78 -20.38 -6.29
CA ALA A 215 -0.42 -20.50 -6.80
C ALA A 215 0.61 -20.43 -5.65
N HIS A 216 0.27 -19.71 -4.58
CA HIS A 216 1.12 -19.47 -3.41
C HIS A 216 0.45 -19.88 -2.09
N PRO A 217 0.12 -21.18 -1.90
CA PRO A 217 -0.41 -21.66 -0.63
C PRO A 217 0.53 -21.36 0.55
N GLU A 218 1.84 -21.27 0.31
CA GLU A 218 2.85 -21.02 1.34
C GLU A 218 2.74 -19.66 2.03
N TYR A 219 1.98 -18.70 1.48
CA TYR A 219 1.77 -17.40 2.13
C TYR A 219 0.85 -17.49 3.34
N ILE A 220 -0.01 -18.52 3.41
CA ILE A 220 -1.05 -18.65 4.45
C ILE A 220 -0.74 -19.88 5.31
N LEU A 221 -0.70 -19.69 6.63
CA LEU A 221 -0.58 -20.79 7.60
C LEU A 221 -1.93 -21.08 8.25
N SER A 222 -2.25 -22.36 8.38
CA SER A 222 -3.31 -22.84 9.25
C SER A 222 -2.90 -22.75 10.73
N ILE A 223 -3.89 -22.82 11.64
CA ILE A 223 -3.63 -22.86 13.08
C ILE A 223 -2.74 -24.04 13.50
N ASP A 224 -2.85 -25.19 12.82
CA ASP A 224 -2.05 -26.37 13.12
C ASP A 224 -0.59 -26.19 12.68
N GLU A 225 -0.34 -25.59 11.52
CA GLU A 225 1.02 -25.23 11.06
C GLU A 225 1.67 -24.18 11.97
N VAL A 226 0.89 -23.21 12.48
CA VAL A 226 1.37 -22.24 13.48
C VAL A 226 1.75 -22.96 14.77
N LYS A 227 0.90 -23.86 15.29
CA LYS A 227 1.17 -24.66 16.50
C LYS A 227 2.41 -25.56 16.32
N GLU A 228 2.57 -26.18 15.15
CA GLU A 228 3.74 -27.00 14.81
C GLU A 228 5.01 -26.15 14.77
N LYS A 229 5.02 -25.03 14.03
CA LYS A 229 6.16 -24.11 13.96
C LYS A 229 6.52 -23.52 15.33
N GLN A 230 5.56 -23.11 16.15
CA GLN A 230 5.83 -22.63 17.52
C GLN A 230 6.49 -23.69 18.42
N LYS A 231 6.21 -24.98 18.19
CA LYS A 231 6.72 -26.10 18.97
C LYS A 231 8.11 -26.54 18.49
N ASP A 232 8.30 -26.64 17.18
CA ASP A 232 9.43 -27.35 16.57
C ASP A 232 10.50 -26.41 15.96
N ASP A 233 10.20 -25.12 15.71
CA ASP A 233 11.18 -24.12 15.25
C ASP A 233 11.39 -22.96 16.26
N PRO A 234 12.54 -22.88 16.96
CA PRO A 234 12.83 -21.78 17.87
C PRO A 234 12.98 -20.41 17.19
N LYS A 235 13.20 -20.38 15.86
CA LYS A 235 13.23 -19.15 15.07
C LYS A 235 11.85 -18.63 14.72
N PHE A 236 10.81 -19.46 14.75
CA PHE A 236 9.46 -19.02 14.44
C PHE A 236 8.97 -17.98 15.45
N LYS A 237 8.28 -16.96 14.94
CA LYS A 237 7.67 -15.87 15.72
C LYS A 237 6.27 -15.60 15.16
N LEU A 238 5.29 -15.72 16.04
CA LEU A 238 3.91 -15.34 15.78
C LEU A 238 3.75 -13.88 16.25
N VAL A 239 3.40 -12.96 15.35
CA VAL A 239 3.42 -11.51 15.58
C VAL A 239 2.00 -10.96 15.51
N SER A 240 1.55 -10.41 16.63
CA SER A 240 0.23 -9.83 16.82
C SER A 240 0.17 -8.40 16.29
N ILE A 241 -0.66 -8.20 15.26
CA ILE A 241 -0.99 -6.90 14.67
C ILE A 241 -2.37 -6.48 15.20
N ARG A 242 -2.40 -6.27 16.51
CA ARG A 242 -3.59 -5.93 17.31
C ARG A 242 -3.28 -4.76 18.22
N SER A 243 -4.30 -4.05 18.71
CA SER A 243 -4.11 -2.96 19.67
C SER A 243 -3.41 -3.47 20.94
N LYS A 244 -2.69 -2.59 21.66
CA LYS A 244 -2.00 -3.00 22.89
C LYS A 244 -2.98 -3.54 23.96
N ASP A 245 -4.21 -3.04 23.98
CA ASP A 245 -5.25 -3.50 24.90
C ASP A 245 -5.84 -4.87 24.52
N GLU A 246 -5.83 -5.22 23.23
CA GLU A 246 -6.10 -6.58 22.75
C GLU A 246 -4.98 -7.55 23.14
N PHE A 247 -3.72 -7.19 22.83
CA PHE A 247 -2.54 -8.01 23.12
C PHE A 247 -2.41 -8.34 24.63
N LEU A 248 -2.73 -7.37 25.49
CA LEU A 248 -2.72 -7.55 26.95
C LEU A 248 -3.96 -8.29 27.48
N GLY A 249 -4.95 -8.62 26.63
CA GLY A 249 -6.16 -9.34 27.01
C GLY A 249 -7.22 -8.50 27.75
N LYS A 250 -7.22 -7.18 27.59
CA LYS A 250 -8.21 -6.28 28.24
C LYS A 250 -9.54 -6.24 27.48
N THR A 251 -9.48 -6.37 26.15
CA THR A 251 -10.61 -6.39 25.22
C THR A 251 -10.33 -7.41 24.12
N SER A 252 -11.36 -7.99 23.49
CA SER A 252 -11.14 -8.85 22.33
C SER A 252 -10.78 -8.05 21.07
N GLY A 253 -11.22 -6.78 21.02
CA GLY A 253 -11.17 -5.90 19.85
C GLY A 253 -12.48 -5.88 19.04
N TYR A 254 -13.33 -6.91 19.19
CA TYR A 254 -14.42 -7.22 18.27
C TYR A 254 -15.74 -7.45 19.03
N SER A 255 -16.87 -7.08 18.43
CA SER A 255 -18.20 -7.27 19.04
C SER A 255 -18.69 -8.72 19.03
N TYR A 256 -18.16 -9.53 18.11
CA TYR A 256 -18.51 -10.95 17.92
C TYR A 256 -17.49 -11.94 18.52
N ILE A 257 -16.42 -11.45 19.14
CA ILE A 257 -15.43 -12.28 19.85
C ILE A 257 -15.54 -12.00 21.35
N ASP A 258 -15.96 -13.00 22.12
CA ASP A 258 -16.30 -12.88 23.55
C ASP A 258 -15.06 -12.93 24.48
N ARG A 259 -14.02 -13.66 24.08
CA ARG A 259 -12.76 -13.84 24.82
C ARG A 259 -11.68 -12.84 24.42
N ALA A 260 -10.87 -12.44 25.40
CA ALA A 260 -9.66 -11.65 25.19
C ALA A 260 -8.43 -12.32 25.81
N GLY A 261 -7.30 -12.13 25.14
CA GLY A 261 -6.02 -12.74 25.40
C GLY A 261 -5.25 -12.84 24.09
N GLU A 262 -4.12 -13.52 24.14
CA GLU A 262 -3.23 -13.68 23.00
C GLU A 262 -2.65 -15.10 22.95
N PRO A 263 -2.42 -15.73 21.78
CA PRO A 263 -1.68 -16.98 21.67
C PRO A 263 -0.37 -16.97 22.48
N LEU A 264 -0.14 -18.03 23.25
CA LEU A 264 1.05 -18.09 24.11
C LEU A 264 2.35 -17.99 23.29
N GLY A 265 3.25 -17.10 23.70
CA GLY A 265 4.53 -16.88 23.03
C GLY A 265 4.44 -16.01 21.77
N ALA A 266 3.27 -15.47 21.43
CA ALA A 266 3.16 -14.40 20.46
C ALA A 266 3.77 -13.11 20.99
N VAL A 267 4.33 -12.31 20.08
CA VAL A 267 4.92 -10.99 20.37
C VAL A 267 4.09 -9.88 19.73
N TRP A 268 4.25 -8.65 20.19
CA TRP A 268 3.48 -7.52 19.67
C TRP A 268 4.21 -6.84 18.51
N GLY A 269 3.48 -6.55 17.44
CA GLY A 269 3.98 -5.89 16.22
C GLY A 269 3.29 -4.57 15.90
N HIS A 270 2.73 -3.88 16.91
CA HIS A 270 1.92 -2.66 16.80
C HIS A 270 0.60 -2.86 16.05
N ASP A 271 -0.32 -1.89 16.13
CA ASP A 271 -1.65 -1.93 15.50
C ASP A 271 -1.62 -1.17 14.17
N THR A 272 -2.45 -1.56 13.19
CA THR A 272 -2.64 -0.75 11.98
C THR A 272 -3.73 0.30 12.19
N ASP A 273 -4.76 -0.03 12.97
CA ASP A 273 -5.96 0.80 13.15
C ASP A 273 -5.69 2.09 13.96
N ASP A 274 -4.53 2.20 14.62
CA ASP A 274 -4.10 3.42 15.33
C ASP A 274 -3.21 4.35 14.48
N GLY A 275 -2.98 3.98 13.20
CA GLY A 275 -2.14 4.72 12.27
C GLY A 275 -0.63 4.45 12.40
N SER A 276 -0.18 3.53 13.26
CA SER A 276 1.25 3.22 13.41
C SER A 276 1.90 2.66 12.13
N TYR A 277 1.11 2.13 11.20
CA TYR A 277 1.55 1.66 9.89
C TYR A 277 1.39 2.69 8.76
N ASN A 278 0.98 3.92 9.09
CA ASN A 278 0.81 5.03 8.14
C ASN A 278 1.78 6.18 8.44
N ASN A 279 2.35 6.74 7.38
CA ASN A 279 3.06 8.01 7.41
C ASN A 279 2.08 9.17 7.59
N PRO A 280 2.54 10.38 8.00
CA PRO A 280 1.66 11.55 8.20
C PRO A 280 0.89 12.04 6.97
N ASP A 281 1.16 11.49 5.77
CA ASP A 281 0.45 11.78 4.53
C ASP A 281 -0.59 10.73 4.12
N GLY A 282 -0.70 9.62 4.89
CA GLY A 282 -1.56 8.47 4.65
C GLY A 282 -0.85 7.24 4.08
N SER A 283 0.33 7.41 3.45
CA SER A 283 1.03 6.28 2.81
C SER A 283 1.52 5.24 3.83
N ILE A 284 1.55 3.97 3.43
CA ILE A 284 2.07 2.86 4.25
C ILE A 284 3.57 3.05 4.55
N VAL A 285 3.98 2.68 5.76
CA VAL A 285 5.37 2.77 6.23
C VAL A 285 6.32 1.79 5.54
N SER A 286 7.62 2.11 5.54
CA SER A 286 8.67 1.28 4.93
C SER A 286 9.02 0.03 5.74
N LEU A 287 9.77 -0.89 5.11
CA LEU A 287 10.39 -2.04 5.77
C LEU A 287 11.16 -1.66 7.04
N ASP A 288 11.97 -0.61 7.01
CA ASP A 288 12.77 -0.16 8.16
C ASP A 288 11.88 0.13 9.38
N LYS A 289 10.66 0.61 9.14
CA LYS A 289 9.68 0.89 10.20
C LYS A 289 9.07 -0.39 10.76
N LEU A 290 8.73 -1.36 9.90
CA LEU A 290 8.29 -2.70 10.32
C LEU A 290 9.39 -3.42 11.13
N GLU A 291 10.63 -3.46 10.65
CA GLU A 291 11.76 -4.02 11.42
C GLU A 291 11.91 -3.31 12.76
N SER A 292 11.77 -1.98 12.84
CA SER A 292 11.84 -1.27 14.13
C SER A 292 10.78 -1.74 15.15
N TYR A 293 9.57 -2.08 14.69
CA TYR A 293 8.52 -2.65 15.54
C TYR A 293 8.81 -4.11 15.96
N LEU A 294 9.42 -4.90 15.07
CA LEU A 294 9.83 -6.27 15.38
C LEU A 294 11.02 -6.31 16.36
N GLU A 295 11.96 -5.37 16.23
CA GLU A 295 13.14 -5.25 17.09
C GLU A 295 12.79 -4.95 18.55
N GLU A 296 11.70 -4.21 18.82
CA GLU A 296 11.17 -4.00 20.20
C GLU A 296 10.86 -5.33 20.91
N SER A 297 10.45 -6.35 20.13
CA SER A 297 10.18 -7.71 20.59
C SER A 297 11.35 -8.68 20.36
N GLY A 298 12.52 -8.20 19.90
CA GLY A 298 13.68 -9.02 19.59
C GLY A 298 13.52 -9.93 18.35
N VAL A 299 12.62 -9.57 17.44
CA VAL A 299 12.36 -10.26 16.16
C VAL A 299 12.97 -9.49 15.01
N SER A 300 13.35 -10.18 13.93
CA SER A 300 13.76 -9.56 12.66
C SER A 300 13.51 -10.52 11.49
N LEU A 301 13.03 -10.02 10.35
CA LEU A 301 12.71 -10.84 9.18
C LEU A 301 13.97 -11.47 8.54
N GLU A 302 15.18 -10.99 8.82
CA GLU A 302 16.41 -11.69 8.41
C GLU A 302 16.71 -12.96 9.23
N LYS A 303 16.21 -13.04 10.47
CA LYS A 303 16.65 -14.04 11.47
C LYS A 303 15.55 -15.03 11.85
N ASN A 304 14.29 -14.66 11.66
CA ASN A 304 13.11 -15.37 12.13
C ASN A 304 12.19 -15.77 10.98
N ASP A 305 11.54 -16.92 11.10
CA ASP A 305 10.30 -17.19 10.36
C ASP A 305 9.18 -16.42 11.08
N VAL A 306 8.44 -15.56 10.38
CA VAL A 306 7.46 -14.64 10.97
C VAL A 306 6.07 -14.90 10.38
N ALA A 307 5.09 -15.18 11.23
CA ALA A 307 3.68 -15.17 10.84
C ALA A 307 2.97 -13.99 11.49
N PHE A 308 2.39 -13.12 10.67
CA PHE A 308 1.54 -12.02 11.12
C PHE A 308 0.10 -12.49 11.31
N TYR A 309 -0.60 -11.97 12.32
CA TYR A 309 -2.03 -12.22 12.51
C TYR A 309 -2.69 -11.08 13.31
N CYS A 310 -4.01 -10.99 13.24
CA CYS A 310 -4.79 -10.07 14.08
C CYS A 310 -6.04 -10.80 14.62
N GLY A 311 -7.22 -10.18 14.62
CA GLY A 311 -8.47 -10.91 14.86
C GLY A 311 -8.78 -11.91 13.74
N THR A 312 -8.81 -11.41 12.50
CA THR A 312 -9.36 -12.05 11.29
C THR A 312 -8.56 -11.73 10.01
N GLY A 313 -7.23 -11.59 10.12
CA GLY A 313 -6.33 -11.47 8.97
C GLY A 313 -6.16 -10.08 8.32
N TRP A 314 -7.12 -9.16 8.39
CA TRP A 314 -7.08 -7.83 7.71
C TRP A 314 -5.83 -7.02 8.05
N ARG A 315 -5.73 -6.52 9.29
CA ARG A 315 -4.59 -5.72 9.80
C ARG A 315 -3.23 -6.39 9.55
N ALA A 316 -3.17 -7.71 9.66
CA ALA A 316 -1.96 -8.48 9.47
C ALA A 316 -1.52 -8.62 7.99
N SER A 317 -2.41 -8.31 7.04
CA SER A 317 -2.07 -8.24 5.62
C SER A 317 -1.10 -7.09 5.31
N VAL A 318 -1.15 -5.97 6.06
CA VAL A 318 -0.25 -4.82 5.89
C VAL A 318 1.24 -5.20 6.06
N PRO A 319 1.71 -5.69 7.23
CA PRO A 319 3.12 -6.07 7.38
C PRO A 319 3.50 -7.30 6.55
N PHE A 320 2.55 -8.18 6.21
CA PHE A 320 2.78 -9.25 5.23
C PHE A 320 3.16 -8.68 3.86
N LEU A 321 2.41 -7.70 3.33
CA LEU A 321 2.69 -7.08 2.04
C LEU A 321 4.01 -6.27 2.06
N ILE A 322 4.28 -5.53 3.14
CA ILE A 322 5.59 -4.84 3.33
C ILE A 322 6.74 -5.86 3.25
N ALA A 323 6.63 -7.00 3.92
CA ALA A 323 7.64 -8.05 3.87
C ALA A 323 7.73 -8.73 2.48
N HIS A 324 6.59 -8.99 1.85
CA HIS A 324 6.49 -9.60 0.52
C HIS A 324 7.20 -8.76 -0.55
N GLU A 325 6.92 -7.46 -0.63
CA GLU A 325 7.48 -6.60 -1.68
C GLU A 325 8.99 -6.39 -1.54
N ASN A 326 9.47 -6.38 -0.29
CA ASN A 326 10.89 -6.36 0.04
C ASN A 326 11.56 -7.74 -0.15
N GLY A 327 10.77 -8.78 -0.46
CA GLY A 327 11.23 -10.04 -0.99
C GLY A 327 11.46 -11.14 0.04
N TYR A 328 11.04 -10.95 1.28
CA TYR A 328 11.07 -11.98 2.31
C TYR A 328 10.16 -13.15 1.92
N LYS A 329 10.64 -14.38 2.15
CA LYS A 329 9.94 -15.65 1.83
C LYS A 329 9.54 -16.44 3.08
N ASN A 330 9.92 -15.90 4.23
CA ASN A 330 9.76 -16.41 5.58
C ASN A 330 8.80 -15.50 6.36
N ALA A 331 8.03 -14.68 5.66
CA ALA A 331 6.91 -13.90 6.16
C ALA A 331 5.62 -14.56 5.68
N TYR A 332 4.69 -14.79 6.60
CA TYR A 332 3.44 -15.52 6.38
C TYR A 332 2.27 -14.77 7.02
N LEU A 333 1.04 -15.07 6.59
CA LEU A 333 -0.18 -14.67 7.27
C LEU A 333 -0.79 -15.89 7.98
N TYR A 334 -1.05 -15.79 9.28
CA TYR A 334 -1.93 -16.73 9.97
C TYR A 334 -3.36 -16.18 9.92
N ASP A 335 -4.14 -16.74 9.00
CA ASP A 335 -5.43 -16.21 8.53
C ASP A 335 -6.46 -16.10 9.67
N GLY A 336 -6.71 -17.23 10.36
CA GLY A 336 -7.75 -17.34 11.37
C GLY A 336 -7.50 -16.55 12.66
N GLY A 337 -6.29 -16.02 12.83
CA GLY A 337 -5.91 -15.09 13.89
C GLY A 337 -6.36 -15.47 15.30
N TRP A 338 -6.71 -14.46 16.09
CA TRP A 338 -7.29 -14.64 17.42
C TRP A 338 -8.66 -15.34 17.35
N TYR A 339 -9.45 -15.08 16.30
CA TYR A 339 -10.84 -15.57 16.24
C TYR A 339 -10.92 -17.09 16.24
N VAL A 340 -10.14 -17.75 15.37
CA VAL A 340 -10.01 -19.22 15.32
C VAL A 340 -9.23 -19.74 16.52
N TRP A 341 -8.20 -19.02 16.97
CA TRP A 341 -7.42 -19.47 18.14
C TRP A 341 -8.27 -19.60 19.41
N GLN A 342 -9.23 -18.70 19.63
CA GLN A 342 -10.09 -18.76 20.82
C GLN A 342 -11.29 -19.74 20.68
N MET A 343 -11.46 -20.42 19.54
CA MET A 343 -12.52 -21.44 19.39
C MET A 343 -12.15 -22.77 20.07
N ASP A 344 -10.86 -23.11 20.13
CA ASP A 344 -10.37 -24.32 20.81
C ASP A 344 -10.02 -24.01 22.27
N GLY A 345 -10.82 -24.53 23.20
CA GLY A 345 -10.67 -24.32 24.64
C GLY A 345 -9.35 -24.83 25.24
N GLU A 346 -8.64 -25.74 24.57
CA GLU A 346 -7.34 -26.28 25.02
C GLU A 346 -6.14 -25.50 24.47
N ASN A 347 -6.36 -24.47 23.64
CA ASN A 347 -5.30 -23.60 23.18
C ASN A 347 -4.69 -22.81 24.34
N LYS A 348 -3.36 -22.70 24.33
CA LYS A 348 -2.60 -21.92 25.31
C LYS A 348 -2.63 -20.44 24.96
N VAL A 349 -2.80 -19.61 25.97
CA VAL A 349 -2.89 -18.16 25.83
C VAL A 349 -2.13 -17.45 26.95
N GLN A 350 -1.72 -16.22 26.66
CA GLN A 350 -1.13 -15.30 27.61
C GLN A 350 -2.07 -14.11 27.89
N LEU A 351 -1.96 -13.56 29.09
CA LEU A 351 -2.61 -12.33 29.55
C LEU A 351 -1.55 -11.44 30.22
N GLY A 352 -1.65 -10.12 30.06
CA GLY A 352 -0.63 -9.19 30.55
C GLY A 352 0.66 -9.20 29.73
N GLU A 353 1.61 -8.34 30.10
CA GLU A 353 2.88 -8.19 29.37
C GLU A 353 3.87 -9.29 29.79
N PRO A 354 4.54 -10.00 28.86
CA PRO A 354 5.55 -11.00 29.21
C PRO A 354 6.61 -10.45 30.19
N GLY A 355 6.69 -11.07 31.38
CA GLY A 355 7.61 -10.68 32.45
C GLY A 355 7.07 -9.63 33.44
N SER A 356 5.85 -9.13 33.29
CA SER A 356 5.20 -8.28 34.29
C SER A 356 4.64 -9.08 35.49
N SER A 357 4.25 -8.37 36.55
CA SER A 357 3.64 -8.99 37.75
C SER A 357 2.22 -9.51 37.52
N ASP A 358 1.55 -9.07 36.46
CA ASP A 358 0.20 -9.47 36.07
C ASP A 358 0.18 -10.51 34.93
N TYR A 359 1.35 -10.88 34.39
CA TYR A 359 1.50 -11.93 33.38
C TYR A 359 0.94 -13.28 33.84
N LYS A 360 0.17 -13.93 32.97
CA LYS A 360 -0.38 -15.28 33.20
C LYS A 360 -0.43 -16.09 31.91
N GLU A 361 -0.03 -17.35 32.02
CA GLU A 361 -0.35 -18.39 31.04
C GLU A 361 -1.62 -19.12 31.48
N VAL A 362 -2.62 -19.21 30.62
CA VAL A 362 -3.88 -19.95 30.87
C VAL A 362 -4.33 -20.69 29.61
N LEU A 363 -5.44 -21.43 29.68
CA LEU A 363 -6.08 -22.00 28.50
C LEU A 363 -7.28 -21.13 28.07
N VAL A 364 -7.65 -21.19 26.79
CA VAL A 364 -8.79 -20.45 26.23
C VAL A 364 -10.09 -20.69 27.02
N LYS A 365 -10.32 -21.92 27.50
CA LYS A 365 -11.50 -22.27 28.32
C LYS A 365 -11.54 -21.59 29.69
N ASP A 366 -10.41 -21.07 30.18
CA ASP A 366 -10.30 -20.36 31.46
C ASP A 366 -10.46 -18.83 31.29
N LEU A 367 -10.59 -18.33 30.05
CA LEU A 367 -10.81 -16.92 29.75
C LEU A 367 -12.26 -16.48 30.04
N SER A 368 -12.40 -15.22 30.43
CA SER A 368 -13.72 -14.59 30.56
C SER A 368 -14.34 -14.31 29.19
N THR A 369 -15.65 -14.50 29.08
CA THR A 369 -16.46 -14.27 27.87
C THR A 369 -17.18 -12.91 27.89
N ASP A 370 -16.69 -11.96 28.69
CA ASP A 370 -17.26 -10.62 28.87
C ASP A 370 -16.46 -9.52 28.13
N LYS A 371 -15.57 -9.90 27.23
CA LYS A 371 -14.52 -9.04 26.65
C LYS A 371 -14.80 -8.56 25.23
N ALA A 372 -15.93 -8.92 24.66
CA ALA A 372 -16.42 -8.33 23.40
C ALA A 372 -16.45 -6.80 23.48
N LYS A 373 -16.02 -6.15 22.39
CA LYS A 373 -16.13 -4.69 22.21
C LYS A 373 -17.61 -4.31 22.14
N LYS A 374 -18.01 -3.35 22.98
CA LYS A 374 -19.41 -2.91 23.15
C LYS A 374 -19.74 -1.69 22.30
#